data_AF-A0A2S8R6Y6-F1
#
_entry.id   AF-A0A2S8R6Y6-F1
#
_cell.length_a   1.000
_cell.length_b   1.000
_cell.length_c   1.000
_cell.angle_alpha   90.00
_cell.angle_beta   90.00
_cell.angle_gamma   90.00
#
_symmetry.space_group_name_H-M   'P 1'
#
loop_
_entity.id
_entity.type
_entity.pdbx_description
1 polymer ?
#
loop_
_entity_poly.entity_id
_entity_poly.type
_entity_poly.pdbx_seq_one_letter_code
_entity_poly.pdbx_strand_id
1 'polypeptide(L)'
;MIKESRENLKSRIINNSEYYEASVYPDIIVHKRGDKNNNLLIIEVKKHSNLKTYNYDCEKLEAYTYNIEGNSLNYSYGVLIKIKTGDNFAVECDKWYRNGKKFESYENNLSE
;
A
#
# COMPACT_ATOMS: atom_id res chain seq x y z
N MET A 1 23.07 3.36 -17.69
CA MET A 1 22.50 3.12 -16.34
C MET A 1 22.46 1.62 -16.11
N ILE A 2 23.29 1.12 -15.18
CA ILE A 2 23.53 -0.32 -14.97
C ILE A 2 22.31 -0.90 -14.23
N LYS A 3 21.64 -1.91 -14.82
CA LYS A 3 20.60 -2.69 -14.15
C LYS A 3 21.28 -3.72 -13.24
N GLU A 4 21.54 -3.34 -12.00
CA GLU A 4 21.96 -4.30 -10.97
C GLU A 4 20.79 -5.27 -10.68
N SER A 5 21.09 -6.56 -10.56
CA SER A 5 20.08 -7.61 -10.42
C SER A 5 19.48 -7.61 -9.00
N ARG A 6 18.17 -7.85 -8.91
CA ARG A 6 17.39 -7.84 -7.65
C ARG A 6 17.96 -8.73 -6.54
N GLU A 7 18.64 -9.82 -6.90
CA GLU A 7 19.26 -10.75 -5.95
C GLU A 7 20.53 -10.18 -5.30
N ASN A 8 21.31 -9.36 -6.02
CA ASN A 8 22.49 -8.68 -5.45
C ASN A 8 22.10 -7.53 -4.51
N LEU A 9 20.93 -6.93 -4.71
CA LEU A 9 20.41 -5.93 -3.78
C LEU A 9 20.00 -6.60 -2.46
N LYS A 10 19.29 -7.73 -2.52
CA LYS A 10 18.86 -8.51 -1.33
C LYS A 10 20.02 -8.99 -0.47
N SER A 11 21.13 -9.43 -1.06
CA SER A 11 22.27 -9.95 -0.30
C SER A 11 23.04 -8.87 0.46
N ARG A 12 23.01 -7.62 -0.02
CA ARG A 12 23.59 -6.45 0.69
C ARG A 12 22.69 -5.98 1.84
N ILE A 13 21.38 -6.14 1.71
CA ILE A 13 20.36 -5.75 2.70
C ILE A 13 20.48 -6.50 4.04
N ILE A 14 20.97 -7.75 4.03
CA ILE A 14 20.98 -8.60 5.25
C ILE A 14 22.13 -8.25 6.21
N ASN A 15 23.17 -7.52 5.75
CA ASN A 15 24.42 -7.35 6.51
C ASN A 15 24.61 -5.99 7.20
N ASN A 16 23.73 -5.02 7.01
CA ASN A 16 23.84 -3.72 7.69
C ASN A 16 22.44 -3.26 8.08
N SER A 17 22.23 -2.92 9.36
CA SER A 17 20.98 -2.43 9.94
C SER A 17 20.62 -1.01 9.45
N GLU A 18 20.75 -0.76 8.15
CA GLU A 18 20.56 0.52 7.51
C GLU A 18 19.21 0.51 6.78
N TYR A 19 18.36 1.47 7.15
CA TYR A 19 17.09 1.70 6.48
C TYR A 19 17.35 1.98 4.99
N TYR A 20 16.79 1.17 4.11
CA TYR A 20 16.88 1.38 2.66
C TYR A 20 15.75 2.29 2.18
N GLU A 21 16.12 3.42 1.60
CA GLU A 21 15.18 4.29 0.89
C GLU A 21 14.91 3.69 -0.49
N ALA A 22 13.75 3.05 -0.66
CA ALA A 22 13.27 2.61 -1.95
C ALA A 22 12.21 3.58 -2.46
N SER A 23 12.38 4.09 -3.68
CA SER A 23 11.30 4.85 -4.34
C SER A 23 10.19 3.88 -4.72
N VAL A 24 9.08 3.97 -4.00
CA VAL A 24 7.88 3.18 -4.23
C VAL A 24 6.78 4.08 -4.78
N TYR A 25 6.13 3.64 -5.85
CA TYR A 25 5.04 4.35 -6.49
C TYR A 25 3.73 3.57 -6.27
N PRO A 26 2.70 4.21 -5.73
CA PRO A 26 1.39 3.59 -5.57
C PRO A 26 0.65 3.51 -6.91
N ASP A 27 -0.34 2.63 -7.00
CA ASP A 27 -1.15 2.51 -8.21
C ASP A 27 -2.08 3.73 -8.40
N ILE A 28 -2.75 4.17 -7.32
CA ILE A 28 -3.66 5.34 -7.37
C ILE A 28 -3.50 6.17 -6.09
N ILE A 29 -3.46 7.48 -6.27
CA ILE A 29 -3.44 8.50 -5.20
C ILE A 29 -4.72 9.31 -5.26
N VAL A 30 -5.38 9.48 -4.11
CA VAL A 30 -6.47 10.43 -3.93
C VAL A 30 -6.02 11.52 -2.97
N HIS A 31 -6.07 12.77 -3.43
CA HIS A 31 -5.78 13.95 -2.62
C HIS A 31 -6.81 15.06 -2.86
N LYS A 32 -6.82 16.07 -1.99
CA LYS A 32 -7.58 17.29 -2.21
C LYS A 32 -6.74 18.30 -2.98
N ARG A 33 -7.22 18.75 -4.15
CA ARG A 33 -6.51 19.77 -4.94
C ARG A 33 -6.33 21.06 -4.12
N GLY A 34 -5.12 21.62 -4.14
CA GLY A 34 -4.78 22.85 -3.43
C GLY A 34 -4.38 22.65 -1.96
N ASP A 35 -4.52 21.44 -1.43
CA ASP A 35 -4.08 21.07 -0.09
C ASP A 35 -2.89 20.09 -0.20
N LYS A 36 -1.69 20.56 0.11
CA LYS A 36 -0.46 19.75 0.04
C LYS A 36 -0.23 18.90 1.29
N ASN A 37 -1.01 19.14 2.35
CA ASN A 37 -0.77 18.56 3.67
C ASN A 37 -1.79 17.48 4.02
N ASN A 38 -2.76 17.24 3.14
CA ASN A 38 -3.85 16.32 3.38
C ASN A 38 -3.99 15.30 2.24
N ASN A 39 -3.08 14.33 2.26
CA ASN A 39 -3.13 13.15 1.41
C ASN A 39 -4.21 12.21 1.96
N LEU A 40 -5.27 11.96 1.17
CA LEU A 40 -6.48 11.32 1.69
C LEU A 40 -6.39 9.80 1.68
N LEU A 41 -6.16 9.23 0.49
CA LEU A 41 -6.24 7.79 0.30
C LEU A 41 -5.18 7.34 -0.70
N ILE A 42 -4.47 6.28 -0.31
CA ILE A 42 -3.60 5.50 -1.19
C ILE A 42 -4.30 4.19 -1.57
N ILE A 43 -4.21 3.79 -2.83
CA ILE A 43 -4.85 2.57 -3.33
C ILE A 43 -3.80 1.71 -4.03
N GLU A 44 -3.77 0.45 -3.65
CA GLU A 44 -3.02 -0.61 -4.33
C GLU A 44 -4.03 -1.58 -4.97
N VAL A 45 -3.78 -2.00 -6.21
CA VAL A 45 -4.69 -2.86 -6.97
C VAL A 45 -3.98 -4.13 -7.39
N LYS A 46 -4.55 -5.28 -7.01
CA LYS A 46 -4.00 -6.59 -7.38
C LYS A 46 -5.02 -7.50 -8.01
N LYS A 47 -4.60 -8.23 -9.04
CA LYS A 47 -5.34 -9.41 -9.51
C LYS A 47 -5.30 -10.48 -8.43
N HIS A 48 -6.44 -11.09 -8.13
CA HIS A 48 -6.58 -12.11 -7.09
C HIS A 48 -5.59 -13.28 -7.26
N SER A 49 -5.34 -13.68 -8.52
CA SER A 49 -4.43 -14.77 -8.88
C SER A 49 -2.93 -14.46 -8.66
N ASN A 50 -2.56 -13.22 -8.35
CA ASN A 50 -1.16 -12.83 -8.14
C ASN A 50 -0.88 -12.45 -6.69
N LEU A 51 -0.57 -13.46 -5.87
CA LEU A 51 -0.25 -13.29 -4.45
C LEU A 51 1.23 -13.04 -4.16
N LYS A 52 2.13 -13.13 -5.15
CA LYS A 52 3.59 -13.09 -4.94
C LYS A 52 4.09 -11.79 -4.29
N THR A 53 3.35 -10.69 -4.47
CA THR A 53 3.71 -9.36 -3.93
C THR A 53 2.68 -8.84 -2.94
N TYR A 54 1.72 -9.68 -2.54
CA TYR A 54 0.61 -9.27 -1.69
C TYR A 54 1.06 -8.73 -0.32
N ASN A 55 2.02 -9.40 0.31
CA ASN A 55 2.58 -8.94 1.59
C ASN A 55 3.33 -7.62 1.41
N TYR A 56 4.07 -7.47 0.32
CA TYR A 56 4.76 -6.22 0.00
C TYR A 56 3.77 -5.07 -0.22
N ASP A 57 2.62 -5.30 -0.88
CA ASP A 57 1.58 -4.27 -1.01
C ASP A 57 0.97 -3.90 0.35
N CYS A 58 0.83 -4.86 1.28
CA CYS A 58 0.40 -4.58 2.65
C CYS A 58 1.43 -3.71 3.39
N GLU A 59 2.72 -4.05 3.32
CA GLU A 59 3.81 -3.27 3.92
C GLU A 59 3.86 -1.83 3.38
N LYS A 60 3.62 -1.66 2.07
CA LYS A 60 3.48 -0.33 1.46
C LYS A 60 2.34 0.47 2.09
N LEU A 61 1.13 -0.12 2.22
CA LEU A 61 -0.04 0.56 2.78
C LEU A 61 0.15 0.90 4.26
N GLU A 62 0.82 0.04 5.02
CA GLU A 62 1.25 0.33 6.38
C GLU A 62 2.17 1.55 6.39
N ALA A 63 3.25 1.53 5.60
CA ALA A 63 4.21 2.63 5.53
C ALA A 63 3.59 3.96 5.07
N TYR A 64 2.73 3.96 4.04
CA TYR A 64 2.07 5.17 3.53
C TYR A 64 1.16 5.82 4.57
N THR A 65 0.55 5.02 5.46
CA THR A 65 -0.41 5.51 6.46
C THR A 65 0.19 5.67 7.85
N TYR A 66 1.47 5.32 8.05
CA TYR A 66 2.11 5.37 9.35
C TYR A 66 2.67 6.76 9.64
N ASN A 67 2.12 7.43 10.67
CA ASN A 67 2.59 8.73 11.15
C ASN A 67 3.78 8.54 12.09
N ILE A 68 5.00 8.54 11.54
CA ILE A 68 6.25 8.63 12.31
C ILE A 68 7.08 9.82 11.84
N GLU A 69 7.93 10.31 12.74
CA GLU A 69 8.90 11.35 12.44
C GLU A 69 9.79 10.92 11.26
N GLY A 70 9.81 11.74 10.21
CA GLY A 70 10.53 11.46 8.96
C GLY A 70 9.66 10.89 7.82
N ASN A 71 8.43 10.42 8.08
CA ASN A 71 7.47 10.12 7.01
C ASN A 71 6.73 11.39 6.59
N SER A 72 6.97 11.86 5.36
CA SER A 72 6.32 13.04 4.79
C SER A 72 5.07 12.71 3.98
N LEU A 73 4.75 11.43 3.79
CA LEU A 73 3.66 10.98 2.92
C LEU A 73 2.30 11.10 3.61
N ASN A 74 2.19 10.65 4.86
CA ASN A 74 1.08 10.87 5.80
C ASN A 74 -0.32 10.72 5.18
N TYR A 75 -0.55 9.62 4.45
CA TYR A 75 -1.87 9.32 3.92
C TYR A 75 -2.83 8.96 5.06
N SER A 76 -4.03 9.56 5.06
CA SER A 76 -5.03 9.27 6.10
C SER A 76 -5.53 7.83 6.04
N TYR A 77 -5.64 7.27 4.84
CA TYR A 77 -6.13 5.92 4.59
C TYR A 77 -5.32 5.21 3.51
N GLY A 78 -5.30 3.89 3.59
CA GLY A 78 -4.80 3.01 2.54
C GLY A 78 -5.78 1.87 2.31
N VAL A 79 -5.94 1.43 1.06
CA VAL A 79 -6.77 0.28 0.73
C VAL A 79 -6.10 -0.61 -0.31
N LEU A 80 -6.22 -1.91 -0.11
CA LEU A 80 -5.87 -2.92 -1.10
C LEU A 80 -7.13 -3.40 -1.81
N ILE A 81 -7.20 -3.20 -3.12
CA ILE A 81 -8.29 -3.69 -3.96
C ILE A 81 -7.85 -4.99 -4.62
N LYS A 82 -8.65 -6.04 -4.47
CA LYS A 82 -8.50 -7.30 -5.20
C LYS A 82 -9.48 -7.35 -6.36
N ILE A 83 -8.98 -7.70 -7.54
CA ILE A 83 -9.79 -7.92 -8.74
C ILE A 83 -9.76 -9.42 -9.07
N LYS A 84 -10.92 -10.07 -8.99
CA LYS A 84 -11.17 -11.40 -9.55
C LYS A 84 -11.50 -11.24 -11.04
N THR A 85 -10.94 -12.10 -11.87
CA THR A 85 -11.04 -12.03 -13.34
C THR A 85 -11.53 -13.35 -13.91
N GLY A 86 -12.17 -13.33 -15.08
CA GLY A 86 -12.80 -14.50 -15.70
C GLY A 86 -14.31 -14.49 -15.47
N ASP A 87 -14.94 -15.66 -15.52
CA ASP A 87 -16.41 -15.80 -15.45
C ASP A 87 -17.01 -15.33 -14.11
N ASN A 88 -16.18 -15.26 -13.06
CA ASN A 88 -16.55 -14.72 -11.75
C ASN A 88 -15.81 -13.41 -11.47
N PHE A 89 -16.04 -12.41 -12.32
CA PHE A 89 -15.48 -11.07 -12.14
C PHE A 89 -16.04 -10.40 -10.88
N ALA A 90 -15.15 -9.90 -10.02
CA ALA A 90 -15.51 -9.15 -8.82
C ALA A 90 -14.39 -8.19 -8.44
N VAL A 91 -14.75 -7.10 -7.79
CA VAL A 91 -13.83 -6.12 -7.20
C VAL A 91 -14.12 -6.05 -5.72
N GLU A 92 -13.12 -6.31 -4.89
CA GLU A 92 -13.25 -6.40 -3.44
C GLU A 92 -12.26 -5.44 -2.77
N CYS A 93 -12.76 -4.62 -1.83
CA CYS A 93 -11.90 -3.88 -0.91
C CYS A 93 -11.40 -4.85 0.16
N ASP A 94 -10.22 -5.41 -0.05
CA ASP A 94 -9.71 -6.54 0.73
C ASP A 94 -9.20 -6.11 2.11
N LYS A 95 -8.45 -5.02 2.18
CA LYS A 95 -7.86 -4.53 3.43
C LYS A 95 -7.84 -3.02 3.48
N TRP A 96 -8.20 -2.48 4.65
CA TRP A 96 -8.09 -1.07 4.95
C TRP A 96 -7.00 -0.80 5.97
N TYR A 97 -6.32 0.34 5.83
CA TYR A 97 -5.20 0.77 6.64
C TYR A 97 -5.39 2.21 7.11
N ARG A 98 -5.05 2.47 8.37
CA ARG A 98 -5.01 3.79 8.99
C ARG A 98 -3.97 3.79 10.11
N ASN A 99 -3.18 4.85 10.21
CA ASN A 99 -2.12 4.97 11.22
C ASN A 99 -1.15 3.78 11.23
N GLY A 100 -0.80 3.28 10.04
CA GLY A 100 0.08 2.12 9.85
C GLY A 100 -0.50 0.79 10.33
N LYS A 101 -1.82 0.72 10.59
CA LYS A 101 -2.48 -0.49 11.07
C LYS A 101 -3.63 -0.88 10.17
N LYS A 102 -3.76 -2.17 9.92
CA LYS A 102 -4.96 -2.74 9.28
C LYS A 102 -6.15 -2.54 10.21
N PHE A 103 -7.29 -2.11 9.67
CA PHE A 103 -8.57 -2.10 10.38
C PHE A 103 -9.65 -2.77 9.52
N GLU A 104 -10.65 -3.34 10.18
CA GLU A 104 -11.84 -3.84 9.49
C GLU A 104 -12.79 -2.67 9.27
N SER A 105 -13.17 -2.43 8.01
CA SER A 105 -14.32 -1.58 7.73
C SER A 105 -15.56 -2.31 8.23
N TYR A 106 -16.24 -1.77 9.23
CA TYR A 106 -17.53 -2.30 9.68
C TYR A 106 -18.55 -2.18 8.54
N GLU A 107 -18.67 -3.21 7.70
CA GLU A 107 -19.90 -3.44 6.93
C GLU A 107 -20.93 -4.06 7.87
N ASN A 108 -21.58 -3.22 8.67
CA ASN A 108 -22.86 -3.49 9.34
C ASN A 108 -23.28 -2.19 10.03
N ASN A 109 -24.03 -1.34 9.35
CA ASN A 109 -25.02 -0.38 9.90
C ASN A 109 -25.60 0.47 8.75
N LEU A 110 -26.12 -0.19 7.70
CA LEU A 110 -27.12 0.42 6.82
C LEU A 110 -28.37 -0.45 6.87
N SER A 111 -28.98 -0.45 8.05
CA SER A 111 -30.37 -0.84 8.26
C SER A 111 -30.94 0.06 9.37
N GLU A 112 -31.28 1.28 9.00
CA GLU A 112 -32.39 2.06 9.59
C GLU A 112 -33.13 2.75 8.44
#